data_AF-A0A3R8U255-F1
#
_entry.id   AF-A0A3R8U255-F1
#
_cell.length_a   1.000
_cell.length_b   1.000
_cell.length_c   1.000
_cell.angle_alpha   90.00
_cell.angle_beta   90.00
_cell.angle_gamma   90.00
#
_symmetry.space_group_name_H-M   'P 1'
#
loop_
_entity.id
_entity.type
_entity.pdbx_description
1 polymer ?
#
loop_
_entity_poly.entity_id
_entity_poly.type
_entity_poly.pdbx_seq_one_letter_code
_entity_poly.pdbx_strand_id
1 'polypeptide(L)'
;MLFEWVLGSWLLMLDWLIRLAALFWIPTRTTPGAARSWLLLVGFVPLLGLPAYLLFGHPWLSRQRVQRQAEASQVIREEQGLQRLLRWNPPRDTAIAEVVPLVERQGDFMPVHGNAVELHADYDHSLQTLLADIDQARERVHLLYYLMFDDAVGEAVADALQRAAARGVHCRLLLDAVGAKRGLRRYRHRL
;
A
#
# COMPACT_ATOMS: atom_id res chain seq x y z
N MET A 1 -6.51 -1.43 56.28
CA MET A 1 -5.72 -2.68 56.15
C MET A 1 -6.32 -3.64 55.11
N LEU A 2 -7.28 -4.53 55.41
CA LEU A 2 -7.77 -5.53 54.41
C LEU A 2 -8.25 -4.92 53.08
N PHE A 3 -8.99 -3.81 53.14
CA PHE A 3 -9.46 -3.08 51.95
C PHE A 3 -8.32 -2.55 51.06
N GLU A 4 -7.22 -2.07 51.66
CA GLU A 4 -6.06 -1.54 50.93
C GLU A 4 -5.25 -2.65 50.25
N TRP A 5 -5.12 -3.81 50.91
CA TRP A 5 -4.49 -4.99 50.32
C TRP A 5 -5.30 -5.53 49.14
N VAL A 6 -6.63 -5.55 49.26
CA VAL A 6 -7.53 -5.97 48.18
C VAL A 6 -7.44 -4.99 47.01
N LEU A 7 -7.50 -3.69 47.27
CA LEU A 7 -7.36 -2.66 46.23
C LEU A 7 -6.00 -2.73 45.52
N GLY A 8 -4.90 -2.88 46.27
CA GLY A 8 -3.56 -3.01 45.71
C GLY A 8 -3.39 -4.25 44.85
N SER A 9 -3.96 -5.38 45.26
CA SER A 9 -3.95 -6.62 44.48
C SER A 9 -4.74 -6.47 43.18
N TRP A 10 -5.91 -5.82 43.22
CA TRP A 10 -6.68 -5.52 42.01
C TRP A 10 -5.95 -4.60 41.05
N LEU A 11 -5.28 -3.57 41.55
CA LEU A 11 -4.47 -2.67 40.74
C LEU A 11 -3.29 -3.40 40.08
N LEU A 12 -2.60 -4.27 40.82
CA LEU A 12 -1.52 -5.10 40.28
C LEU A 12 -2.02 -6.07 39.20
N MET A 13 -3.17 -6.72 39.42
CA MET A 13 -3.79 -7.59 38.43
C MET A 13 -4.17 -6.83 37.16
N LEU A 14 -4.75 -5.64 37.29
CA LEU A 14 -5.10 -4.79 36.16
C LEU A 14 -3.85 -4.35 35.38
N ASP A 15 -2.78 -3.97 36.08
CA ASP A 15 -1.50 -3.58 35.49
C ASP A 15 -0.91 -4.70 34.61
N TRP A 16 -0.84 -5.92 35.14
CA TRP A 16 -0.37 -7.09 34.39
C TRP A 16 -1.30 -7.47 33.23
N LEU A 17 -2.60 -7.36 33.42
CA LEU A 17 -3.57 -7.62 32.36
C LEU A 17 -3.36 -6.65 31.18
N ILE A 18 -3.13 -5.37 31.46
CA ILE A 18 -2.82 -4.36 30.44
C ILE A 18 -1.53 -4.74 29.69
N ARG A 19 -0.46 -5.12 30.39
CA ARG A 19 0.82 -5.49 29.77
C ARG A 19 0.69 -6.71 28.87
N LEU A 20 0.01 -7.76 29.35
CA LEU A 20 -0.22 -8.98 28.57
C LEU A 20 -1.08 -8.69 27.34
N ALA A 21 -2.19 -7.96 27.51
CA ALA A 21 -3.03 -7.57 26.39
C ALA A 21 -2.25 -6.74 25.35
N ALA A 22 -1.45 -5.77 25.80
CA ALA A 22 -0.62 -4.94 24.94
C ALA A 22 0.44 -5.76 24.18
N LEU A 23 1.08 -6.73 24.83
CA LEU A 23 2.09 -7.61 24.23
C LEU A 23 1.54 -8.37 23.02
N PHE A 24 0.32 -8.89 23.10
CA PHE A 24 -0.31 -9.61 21.99
C PHE A 24 -0.99 -8.68 20.98
N TRP A 25 -1.53 -7.54 21.42
CA TRP A 25 -2.31 -6.64 20.56
C TRP A 25 -1.44 -5.70 19.73
N ILE A 26 -0.49 -4.99 20.34
CA ILE A 26 0.26 -3.89 19.70
C ILE A 26 1.04 -4.35 18.46
N PRO A 27 1.77 -5.48 18.48
CA PRO A 27 2.54 -5.93 17.32
C PRO A 27 1.68 -6.26 16.09
N THR A 28 0.42 -6.63 16.30
CA THR A 28 -0.50 -6.99 15.20
C THR A 28 -1.04 -5.78 14.45
N ARG A 29 -0.90 -4.57 15.01
CA ARG A 29 -1.51 -3.33 14.50
C ARG A 29 -0.51 -2.24 14.16
N THR A 30 0.78 -2.44 14.43
CA THR A 30 1.82 -1.42 14.24
C THR A 30 3.08 -2.00 13.63
N THR A 31 3.88 -1.14 12.98
CA THR A 31 5.16 -1.57 12.43
C THR A 31 6.11 -2.05 13.54
N PRO A 32 7.06 -2.97 13.27
CA PRO A 32 7.94 -3.52 14.30
C PRO A 32 8.72 -2.47 15.10
N GLY A 33 9.05 -1.33 14.50
CA GLY A 33 9.70 -0.20 15.20
C GLY A 33 8.77 0.54 16.15
N ALA A 34 7.56 0.87 15.68
CA ALA A 34 6.55 1.52 16.51
C ALA A 34 6.06 0.60 17.64
N ALA A 35 5.85 -0.68 17.33
CA ALA A 35 5.41 -1.69 18.30
C ALA A 35 6.36 -1.78 19.50
N ARG A 36 7.68 -1.86 19.24
CA ARG A 36 8.69 -1.87 20.31
C ARG A 36 8.61 -0.61 21.19
N SER A 37 8.46 0.55 20.57
CA SER A 37 8.37 1.83 21.30
C SER A 37 7.13 1.88 22.21
N TRP A 38 5.98 1.45 21.70
CA TRP A 38 4.73 1.40 22.46
C TRP A 38 4.74 0.32 23.54
N LEU A 39 5.32 -0.85 23.27
CA LEU A 39 5.47 -1.92 24.26
C LEU A 39 6.39 -1.50 25.41
N LEU A 40 7.47 -0.77 25.13
CA LEU A 40 8.31 -0.20 26.18
C LEU A 40 7.53 0.81 27.02
N LEU A 41 6.78 1.72 26.39
CA LEU A 41 5.98 2.71 27.13
C LEU A 41 4.92 2.05 28.02
N VAL A 42 4.15 1.10 27.48
CA VAL A 42 3.14 0.34 28.25
C VAL A 42 3.82 -0.55 29.30
N GLY A 43 5.02 -1.07 29.02
CA GLY A 43 5.80 -1.86 29.95
C GLY A 43 6.35 -1.06 31.13
N PHE A 44 6.66 0.23 30.98
CA PHE A 44 7.11 1.04 32.13
C PHE A 44 5.96 1.78 32.82
N VAL A 45 4.96 2.23 32.05
CA VAL A 45 3.87 3.07 32.55
C VAL A 45 2.53 2.62 31.94
N PRO A 46 1.99 1.45 32.28
CA PRO A 46 0.82 0.87 31.59
C PRO A 46 -0.44 1.73 31.68
N LEU A 47 -0.69 2.36 32.84
CA LEU A 47 -1.87 3.22 33.07
C LEU A 47 -1.90 4.46 32.14
N LEU A 48 -0.75 4.97 31.70
CA LEU A 48 -0.66 6.10 30.76
C LEU A 48 -0.32 5.65 29.33
N GLY A 49 0.52 4.62 29.21
CA GLY A 49 1.01 4.09 27.95
C GLY A 49 -0.09 3.49 27.10
N LEU A 50 -1.04 2.77 27.70
CA LEU A 50 -2.15 2.19 26.95
C LEU A 50 -3.08 3.28 26.38
N PRO A 51 -3.57 4.26 27.16
CA PRO A 51 -4.32 5.39 26.60
C PRO A 51 -3.56 6.14 25.50
N ALA A 52 -2.26 6.41 25.70
CA ALA A 52 -1.44 7.08 24.69
C ALA A 52 -1.33 6.25 23.40
N TYR A 53 -1.16 4.93 23.51
CA TYR A 53 -1.16 4.03 22.35
C TYR A 53 -2.50 4.03 21.61
N LEU A 54 -3.62 3.98 22.34
CA LEU A 54 -4.94 3.98 21.73
C LEU A 54 -5.24 5.29 20.99
N LEU A 55 -4.71 6.42 21.48
CA LEU A 55 -4.86 7.73 20.84
C LEU A 55 -3.95 7.89 19.62
N PHE A 56 -2.67 7.52 19.73
CA PHE A 56 -1.64 7.90 18.74
C PHE A 56 -0.95 6.73 18.04
N GLY A 57 -0.94 5.54 18.66
CA GLY A 57 -0.21 4.38 18.19
C GLY A 57 -0.96 3.57 17.12
N HIS A 58 -2.28 3.64 17.10
CA HIS A 58 -3.09 2.93 16.11
C HIS A 58 -3.19 3.75 14.81
N PRO A 59 -2.77 3.22 13.64
CA PRO A 59 -2.93 3.91 12.37
C PRO A 59 -4.41 3.89 11.95
N TRP A 60 -5.14 4.97 12.23
CA TRP A 60 -6.53 5.11 11.82
C TRP A 60 -6.61 5.42 10.32
N LEU A 61 -7.16 4.48 9.55
CA LEU A 61 -7.56 4.75 8.17
C LEU A 61 -8.88 5.53 8.20
N SER A 62 -8.95 6.63 7.43
CA SER A 62 -10.19 7.39 7.33
C SER A 62 -11.29 6.53 6.68
N ARG A 63 -12.54 6.71 7.11
CA ARG A 63 -13.70 6.02 6.53
C ARG A 63 -13.75 6.16 5.00
N GLN A 64 -13.40 7.34 4.48
CA GLN A 64 -13.33 7.61 3.05
C GLN A 64 -12.29 6.74 2.33
N ARG A 65 -11.11 6.50 2.93
CA ARG A 65 -10.08 5.62 2.34
C ARG A 65 -10.54 4.17 2.30
N VAL A 66 -11.15 3.70 3.38
CA VAL A 66 -11.71 2.35 3.46
C VAL A 66 -12.80 2.14 2.40
N GLN A 67 -13.71 3.11 2.27
CA GLN A 67 -14.78 3.09 1.28
C GLN A 67 -14.24 3.08 -0.16
N ARG A 68 -13.29 3.97 -0.48
CA ARG A 68 -12.66 4.02 -1.81
C ARG A 68 -11.95 2.71 -2.17
N GLN A 69 -11.26 2.09 -1.19
CA GLN A 69 -10.66 0.78 -1.40
C GLN A 69 -11.72 -0.28 -1.68
N ALA A 70 -12.82 -0.29 -0.91
CA ALA A 70 -13.90 -1.25 -1.10
C ALA A 70 -14.55 -1.12 -2.48
N GLU A 71 -14.76 0.12 -2.96
CA GLU A 71 -15.27 0.41 -4.31
C GLU A 71 -14.30 -0.08 -5.39
N ALA A 72 -13.01 0.21 -5.27
CA ALA A 72 -11.99 -0.27 -6.22
C ALA A 72 -11.94 -1.80 -6.27
N SER A 73 -11.91 -2.44 -5.10
CA SER A 73 -11.94 -3.89 -4.93
C SER A 73 -13.20 -4.52 -5.53
N GLN A 74 -14.36 -3.84 -5.44
CA GLN A 74 -15.59 -4.32 -6.06
C GLN A 74 -15.48 -4.32 -7.59
N VAL A 75 -15.03 -3.21 -8.19
CA VAL A 75 -14.84 -3.11 -9.65
C VAL A 75 -13.87 -4.18 -10.15
N ILE A 76 -12.76 -4.40 -9.45
CA ILE A 76 -11.77 -5.44 -9.79
C ILE A 76 -12.42 -6.83 -9.84
N ARG A 77 -13.19 -7.20 -8.80
CA ARG A 77 -13.86 -8.50 -8.73
C ARG A 77 -14.94 -8.68 -9.81
N GLU A 78 -15.68 -7.63 -10.11
CA GLU A 78 -16.74 -7.65 -11.14
C GLU A 78 -16.13 -7.86 -12.53
N GLU A 79 -15.12 -7.06 -12.90
CA GLU A 79 -14.45 -7.12 -14.21
C GLU A 79 -13.73 -8.47 -14.41
N GLN A 80 -13.07 -8.99 -13.38
CA GLN A 80 -12.44 -10.32 -13.45
C GLN A 80 -13.44 -11.45 -13.54
N GLY A 81 -14.65 -11.26 -13.02
CA GLY A 81 -15.75 -12.21 -13.17
C GLY A 81 -16.06 -12.52 -14.64
N LEU A 82 -15.86 -11.54 -15.53
CA LEU A 82 -16.02 -11.68 -16.99
C LEU A 82 -14.85 -12.44 -17.63
N GLN A 83 -13.69 -12.46 -16.98
CA GLN A 83 -12.44 -13.01 -17.50
C GLN A 83 -12.06 -14.37 -16.88
N ARG A 84 -12.99 -15.05 -16.21
CA ARG A 84 -12.75 -16.30 -15.47
C ARG A 84 -12.02 -17.39 -16.25
N LEU A 85 -12.19 -17.42 -17.58
CA LEU A 85 -11.52 -18.38 -18.47
C LEU A 85 -9.99 -18.20 -18.51
N LEU A 86 -9.49 -17.00 -18.18
CA LEU A 86 -8.06 -16.72 -18.12
C LEU A 86 -7.41 -17.20 -16.82
N ARG A 87 -8.20 -17.59 -15.81
CA ARG A 87 -7.69 -17.94 -14.48
C ARG A 87 -6.72 -19.11 -14.57
N TRP A 88 -5.51 -18.88 -14.07
CA TRP A 88 -4.53 -19.94 -13.87
C TRP A 88 -4.70 -20.54 -12.47
N ASN A 89 -4.71 -21.87 -12.37
CA ASN A 89 -4.67 -22.55 -11.09
C ASN A 89 -3.29 -23.17 -10.90
N PRO A 90 -2.52 -22.75 -9.89
CA PRO A 90 -1.21 -23.34 -9.62
C PRO A 90 -1.35 -24.81 -9.20
N PRO A 91 -0.35 -25.66 -9.48
CA PRO A 91 -0.32 -27.01 -8.95
C PRO A 91 -0.40 -27.00 -7.43
N ARG A 92 -1.15 -27.95 -6.86
CA ARG A 92 -1.27 -28.11 -5.40
C ARG A 92 0.11 -28.40 -4.79
N ASP A 93 0.25 -28.05 -3.51
CA ASP A 93 1.45 -28.32 -2.71
C ASP A 93 2.74 -27.65 -3.25
N THR A 94 2.58 -26.49 -3.91
CA THR A 94 3.70 -25.65 -4.35
C THR A 94 3.71 -24.33 -3.57
N ALA A 95 4.89 -23.73 -3.42
CA ALA A 95 5.02 -22.40 -2.82
C ALA A 95 4.15 -21.35 -3.54
N ILE A 96 3.93 -21.50 -4.85
CA ILE A 96 3.08 -20.58 -5.62
C ILE A 96 1.61 -20.74 -5.24
N ALA A 97 1.14 -21.96 -4.99
CA ALA A 97 -0.22 -22.21 -4.51
C ALA A 97 -0.50 -21.57 -3.14
N GLU A 98 0.52 -21.40 -2.30
CA GLU A 98 0.40 -20.69 -1.02
C GLU A 98 0.34 -19.17 -1.20
N VAL A 99 0.99 -18.62 -2.23
CA VAL A 99 1.02 -17.19 -2.54
C VAL A 99 -0.27 -16.70 -3.19
N VAL A 100 -0.93 -17.52 -4.02
CA VAL A 100 -2.16 -17.11 -4.73
C VAL A 100 -3.25 -16.58 -3.78
N PRO A 101 -3.62 -17.26 -2.68
CA PRO A 101 -4.59 -16.74 -1.72
C PRO A 101 -4.18 -15.43 -1.05
N LEU A 102 -2.88 -15.13 -0.96
CA LEU A 102 -2.38 -13.86 -0.42
C LEU A 102 -2.57 -12.74 -1.45
N VAL A 103 -2.22 -12.97 -2.71
CA VAL A 103 -2.41 -12.01 -3.81
C VAL A 103 -3.89 -11.67 -3.98
N GLU A 104 -4.76 -12.68 -4.00
CA GLU A 104 -6.21 -12.50 -4.14
C GLU A 104 -6.80 -11.74 -2.95
N ARG A 105 -6.34 -11.99 -1.72
CA ARG A 105 -6.83 -11.27 -0.53
C ARG A 105 -6.32 -9.84 -0.43
N GLN A 106 -5.11 -9.57 -0.93
CA GLN A 106 -4.47 -8.27 -0.76
C GLN A 106 -4.80 -7.30 -1.90
N GLY A 107 -4.98 -7.81 -3.12
CA GLY A 107 -5.18 -7.00 -4.32
C GLY A 107 -6.44 -7.34 -5.13
N ASP A 108 -7.22 -8.35 -4.74
CA ASP A 108 -8.42 -8.83 -5.45
C ASP A 108 -8.16 -9.42 -6.86
N PHE A 109 -6.91 -9.40 -7.34
CA PHE A 109 -6.51 -9.94 -8.62
C PHE A 109 -6.30 -11.46 -8.61
N MET A 110 -6.87 -12.14 -9.61
CA MET A 110 -6.70 -13.56 -9.83
C MET A 110 -5.45 -13.81 -10.68
N PRO A 111 -4.70 -14.89 -10.43
CA PRO A 111 -3.65 -15.34 -11.34
C PRO A 111 -4.24 -15.68 -12.72
N VAL A 112 -3.53 -15.29 -13.79
CA VAL A 112 -3.97 -15.54 -15.17
C VAL A 112 -2.87 -16.15 -16.03
N HIS A 113 -3.28 -16.82 -17.11
CA HIS A 113 -2.40 -17.27 -18.19
C HIS A 113 -2.07 -16.14 -19.18
N GLY A 114 -1.09 -16.38 -20.06
CA GLY A 114 -0.82 -15.50 -21.20
C GLY A 114 0.03 -14.27 -20.89
N ASN A 115 0.63 -14.19 -19.70
CA ASN A 115 1.55 -13.12 -19.36
C ASN A 115 2.91 -13.34 -20.04
N ALA A 116 3.44 -12.28 -20.65
CA ALA A 116 4.85 -12.17 -21.01
C ALA A 116 5.53 -11.30 -19.94
N VAL A 117 6.65 -11.77 -19.41
CA VAL A 117 7.39 -11.06 -18.35
C VAL A 117 8.83 -10.90 -18.80
N GLU A 118 9.30 -9.66 -18.82
CA GLU A 118 10.68 -9.31 -19.07
C GLU A 118 11.25 -8.62 -17.82
N LEU A 119 12.46 -8.99 -17.43
CA LEU A 119 13.15 -8.41 -16.28
C LEU A 119 14.23 -7.45 -16.77
N HIS A 120 14.03 -6.16 -16.52
CA HIS A 120 15.05 -5.14 -16.76
C HIS A 120 15.94 -5.03 -15.51
N ALA A 121 17.21 -5.41 -15.64
CA ALA A 121 18.19 -5.31 -14.55
C ALA A 121 18.85 -3.92 -14.45
N ASP A 122 18.76 -3.13 -15.51
CA ASP A 122 19.36 -1.81 -15.64
C ASP A 122 18.30 -0.70 -15.69
N TYR A 123 18.58 0.41 -14.99
CA TYR A 123 17.65 1.53 -14.88
C TYR A 123 17.49 2.29 -16.20
N ASP A 124 18.60 2.58 -16.87
CA ASP A 124 18.59 3.38 -18.10
C ASP A 124 17.83 2.63 -19.20
N HIS A 125 18.06 1.32 -19.29
CA HIS A 125 17.32 0.46 -20.19
C HIS A 125 15.82 0.42 -19.85
N SER A 126 15.45 0.29 -18.57
CA SER A 126 14.04 0.33 -18.16
C SER A 126 13.35 1.65 -18.50
N LEU A 127 14.05 2.79 -18.32
CA LEU A 127 13.54 4.10 -18.68
C LEU A 127 13.36 4.24 -20.19
N GLN A 128 14.34 3.79 -20.99
CA GLN A 128 14.25 3.84 -22.45
C GLN A 128 13.08 3.00 -22.97
N THR A 129 12.88 1.80 -22.44
CA THR A 129 11.74 0.93 -22.79
C THR A 129 10.42 1.61 -22.45
N LEU A 130 10.29 2.20 -21.24
CA LEU A 130 9.08 2.95 -20.86
C LEU A 130 8.78 4.09 -21.83
N LEU A 131 9.79 4.89 -22.19
CA LEU A 131 9.60 6.00 -23.13
C LEU A 131 9.18 5.49 -24.52
N ALA A 132 9.78 4.40 -24.98
CA ALA A 132 9.43 3.76 -26.25
C ALA A 132 7.99 3.21 -26.25
N ASP A 133 7.53 2.63 -25.14
CA ASP A 133 6.16 2.14 -24.99
C ASP A 133 5.14 3.29 -25.03
N ILE A 134 5.44 4.42 -24.37
CA ILE A 134 4.61 5.63 -24.44
C ILE A 134 4.55 6.17 -25.88
N ASP A 135 5.70 6.20 -26.58
CA ASP A 135 5.77 6.69 -27.96
C ASP A 135 5.08 5.74 -28.96
N GLN A 136 4.97 4.45 -28.65
CA GLN A 136 4.27 3.46 -29.49
C GLN A 136 2.80 3.27 -29.13
N ALA A 137 2.35 3.76 -27.97
CA ALA A 137 0.98 3.64 -27.51
C ALA A 137 -0.01 4.22 -28.53
N ARG A 138 -1.14 3.52 -28.72
CA ARG A 138 -2.19 3.85 -29.69
C ARG A 138 -3.51 4.29 -29.07
N GLU A 139 -3.86 3.76 -27.90
CA GLU A 139 -5.16 4.06 -27.27
C GLU A 139 -5.01 4.81 -25.94
N ARG A 140 -4.24 4.26 -24.99
CA ARG A 140 -4.18 4.77 -23.62
C ARG A 140 -2.78 4.63 -23.04
N VAL A 141 -2.41 5.59 -22.19
CA VAL A 141 -1.23 5.52 -21.32
C VAL A 141 -1.65 5.92 -19.91
N HIS A 142 -1.57 5.00 -18.95
CA HIS A 142 -1.87 5.28 -17.55
C HIS A 142 -0.62 5.03 -16.71
N LEU A 143 -0.14 6.08 -16.04
CA LEU A 143 1.07 6.02 -15.20
C LEU A 143 0.73 6.37 -13.76
N LEU A 144 1.27 5.59 -12.83
CA LEU A 144 1.18 5.83 -11.38
C LEU A 144 2.60 5.80 -10.81
N TYR A 145 3.07 6.94 -10.31
CA TYR A 145 4.41 7.05 -9.72
C TYR A 145 4.37 7.59 -8.29
N TYR A 146 5.11 6.92 -7.42
CA TYR A 146 5.38 7.40 -6.07
C TYR A 146 6.30 8.64 -6.09
N LEU A 147 7.36 8.62 -6.89
CA LEU A 147 8.28 9.74 -7.09
C LEU A 147 8.44 10.04 -8.58
N MET A 148 8.12 11.28 -8.93
CA MET A 148 8.47 11.89 -10.21
C MET A 148 8.75 13.36 -9.94
N PHE A 149 9.90 13.85 -10.39
CA PHE A 149 10.33 15.22 -10.17
C PHE A 149 10.47 15.98 -11.48
N ASP A 150 10.68 17.28 -11.38
CA ASP A 150 11.07 18.24 -12.43
C ASP A 150 12.57 18.14 -12.73
N ASP A 151 13.02 16.93 -13.06
CA ASP A 151 14.39 16.62 -13.49
C ASP A 151 14.39 16.08 -14.93
N ALA A 152 15.57 15.72 -15.44
CA ALA A 152 15.72 15.25 -16.81
C ALA A 152 14.85 14.02 -17.12
N VAL A 153 14.66 13.11 -16.15
CA VAL A 153 13.84 11.91 -16.32
C VAL A 153 12.36 12.28 -16.36
N GLY A 154 11.91 13.09 -15.41
CA GLY A 154 10.52 13.50 -15.37
C GLY A 154 10.13 14.34 -16.59
N GLU A 155 11.02 15.22 -17.06
CA GLU A 155 10.78 16.01 -18.27
C GLU A 155 10.73 15.10 -19.51
N ALA A 156 11.61 14.09 -19.61
CA ALA A 156 11.56 13.12 -20.71
C ALA A 156 10.23 12.32 -20.74
N VAL A 157 9.74 11.89 -19.58
CA VAL A 157 8.44 11.20 -19.47
C VAL A 157 7.29 12.15 -19.81
N ALA A 158 7.31 13.40 -19.33
CA ALA A 158 6.30 14.40 -19.65
C ALA A 158 6.27 14.71 -21.16
N ASP A 159 7.44 14.84 -21.79
CA ASP A 159 7.57 15.05 -23.23
C ASP A 159 6.97 13.88 -24.01
N ALA A 160 7.24 12.64 -23.61
CA ALA A 160 6.69 11.44 -24.24
C ALA A 160 5.15 11.39 -24.09
N LEU A 161 4.62 11.72 -22.91
CA LEU A 161 3.17 11.82 -22.69
C LEU A 161 2.53 12.89 -23.56
N GLN A 162 3.16 14.06 -23.71
CA GLN A 162 2.66 15.12 -24.60
C GLN A 162 2.67 14.67 -26.07
N ARG A 163 3.73 13.98 -26.52
CA ARG A 163 3.77 13.39 -27.87
C ARG A 163 2.66 12.37 -28.06
N ALA A 164 2.41 11.50 -27.09
CA ALA A 164 1.32 10.53 -27.14
C ALA A 164 -0.06 11.20 -27.19
N ALA A 165 -0.30 12.17 -26.31
CA ALA A 165 -1.54 12.94 -26.29
C ALA A 165 -1.77 13.69 -27.63
N ALA A 166 -0.73 14.25 -28.24
CA ALA A 166 -0.80 14.90 -29.55
C ALA A 166 -1.21 13.94 -30.68
N ARG A 167 -0.93 12.63 -30.55
CA ARG A 167 -1.41 11.58 -31.47
C ARG A 167 -2.86 11.13 -31.17
N GLY A 168 -3.51 11.70 -30.16
CA GLY A 168 -4.87 11.32 -29.72
C GLY A 168 -4.91 10.20 -28.69
N VAL A 169 -3.77 9.78 -28.14
CA VAL A 169 -3.70 8.75 -27.09
C VAL A 169 -4.21 9.33 -25.77
N HIS A 170 -5.14 8.65 -25.11
CA HIS A 170 -5.68 9.12 -23.84
C HIS A 170 -4.70 8.84 -22.69
N CYS A 171 -4.08 9.89 -22.18
CA CYS A 171 -3.03 9.82 -21.16
C CYS A 171 -3.54 10.21 -19.77
N ARG A 172 -3.20 9.44 -18.73
CA ARG A 172 -3.44 9.78 -17.31
C ARG A 172 -2.17 9.58 -16.50
N LEU A 173 -1.78 10.59 -15.73
CA LEU A 173 -0.66 10.52 -14.79
C LEU A 173 -1.17 10.75 -13.37
N LEU A 174 -0.91 9.80 -12.48
CA LEU A 174 -1.19 9.89 -11.06
C LEU A 174 0.13 9.95 -10.28
N LEU A 175 0.33 11.04 -9.54
CA LEU A 175 1.52 11.27 -8.72
C LEU A 175 1.15 11.31 -7.23
N ASP A 176 2.07 10.84 -6.38
CA ASP A 176 1.92 11.01 -4.95
C ASP A 176 1.96 12.50 -4.55
N ALA A 177 0.96 12.94 -3.79
CA ALA A 177 0.79 14.35 -3.45
C ALA A 177 1.85 14.87 -2.46
N VAL A 178 2.52 13.99 -1.71
CA VAL A 178 3.50 14.34 -0.68
C VAL A 178 4.91 14.14 -1.21
N GLY A 179 5.24 12.92 -1.63
CA GLY A 179 6.55 12.52 -2.14
C GLY A 179 6.90 13.19 -3.46
N ALA A 180 5.97 13.28 -4.41
CA ALA A 180 6.19 13.89 -5.72
C ALA A 180 5.72 15.35 -5.81
N LYS A 181 5.58 16.07 -4.68
CA LYS A 181 5.06 17.44 -4.63
C LYS A 181 5.76 18.40 -5.61
N ARG A 182 7.07 18.24 -5.82
CA ARG A 182 7.85 19.05 -6.75
C ARG A 182 7.42 18.80 -8.21
N GLY A 183 7.36 17.54 -8.64
CA GLY A 183 6.86 17.16 -9.97
C GLY A 183 5.39 17.52 -10.16
N LEU A 184 4.53 17.26 -9.18
CA LEU A 184 3.11 17.62 -9.25
C LEU A 184 2.89 19.11 -9.52
N ARG A 185 3.66 19.98 -8.87
CA ARG A 185 3.58 21.44 -9.10
C ARG A 185 4.03 21.84 -10.49
N ARG A 186 5.05 21.17 -11.02
CA ARG A 186 5.61 21.40 -12.35
C ARG A 186 4.63 20.95 -13.45
N TYR A 187 4.14 19.73 -13.36
CA TYR A 187 3.43 19.09 -14.47
C TYR A 187 1.93 19.35 -14.52
N ARG A 188 1.28 19.76 -13.41
CA ARG A 188 -0.18 20.02 -13.39
C ARG A 188 -0.70 21.06 -14.39
N HIS A 189 0.19 21.92 -14.89
CA HIS A 189 -0.14 22.96 -15.87
C HIS A 189 0.30 22.58 -17.29
N ARG A 190 1.05 21.48 -17.42
CA ARG A 190 1.70 21.02 -18.64
C ARG A 190 1.02 19.77 -19.22
N LEU A 191 0.50 18.91 -18.35
CA LEU A 191 -0.23 17.67 -18.62
C LEU A 191 -1.64 17.79 -18.04
#